data_AF-A0A1R0W6Y9-F1
#
_entry.id   AF-A0A1R0W6Y9-F1
#
_cell.length_a   1.000
_cell.length_b   1.000
_cell.length_c   1.000
_cell.angle_alpha   90.00
_cell.angle_beta   90.00
_cell.angle_gamma   90.00
#
_symmetry.space_group_name_H-M   'P 1'
#
loop_
_entity.id
_entity.type
_entity.pdbx_description
1 polymer ?
#
loop_
_entity_poly.entity_id
_entity_poly.type
_entity_poly.pdbx_seq_one_letter_code
_entity_poly.pdbx_strand_id
1 'polypeptide(L)'
;MARKTKKQMRKTPRVTPFQEGFQQGYDQGVAHGLNSYGKWMEGPSIVIPTYNQIDMLKGCIASIQAYTSQPYEIVVVDNASTDGTAEYLRSLDLNVRYTVLDSNLGFAGGVNHGLMMARGQYIVVLNNDVVVTPGWLTNMMSCLDSDAGIAAVGPVTNYIGGEQQIEVPYTEVRDMLPFAERFNKPDPGKWKYTDRLVGFCLLFRRELLYDIGYLDEGYRIGNYEDDDWMIRIRLSGRKLCIAGDSFIHHFGSVSMKSIGNSQFEETNHRNAKFYEAKWGNPHQLIQETLHTNGAAYDLFGVRGIPSYQFYPDGRLIKTSGNKLYWLNQGHKHPLELQDSHQTAVFDEAVRLSRYELQSIPTGDIIQLRLTEELQLQQAEKMTIGIPDGSIMTVSSAEAAQPLFQLKDGKRRQFITPHAAECWGIDRKDIYELTTEQLQSIPLGLPIIAPPILLSPLL
;
A
#
# COMPACT_ATOMS: atom_id res chain seq x y z
N MET A 1 -75.34 38.67 -0.34
CA MET A 1 -74.45 38.64 0.84
C MET A 1 -73.19 37.85 0.50
N ALA A 2 -72.03 38.49 0.60
CA ALA A 2 -70.75 37.96 0.15
C ALA A 2 -70.15 36.93 1.12
N ARG A 3 -69.57 35.84 0.61
CA ARG A 3 -68.61 35.00 1.35
C ARG A 3 -67.33 34.87 0.54
N LYS A 4 -66.28 35.52 1.03
CA LYS A 4 -64.90 35.54 0.50
C LYS A 4 -64.18 34.21 0.77
N THR A 5 -63.35 33.86 -0.20
CA THR A 5 -62.26 32.88 -0.26
C THR A 5 -61.39 32.74 1.02
N LYS A 6 -61.16 31.50 1.47
CA LYS A 6 -60.02 31.12 2.33
C LYS A 6 -58.91 30.53 1.46
N LYS A 7 -57.82 31.28 1.33
CA LYS A 7 -56.49 30.80 0.91
C LYS A 7 -55.84 30.19 2.15
N GLN A 8 -55.48 28.91 2.15
CA GLN A 8 -54.62 28.35 3.18
C GLN A 8 -53.39 27.75 2.50
N MET A 9 -52.28 28.45 2.71
CA MET A 9 -50.95 28.19 2.16
C MET A 9 -50.42 26.83 2.63
N ARG A 10 -49.86 26.06 1.70
CA ARG A 10 -49.01 24.90 2.00
C ARG A 10 -47.80 25.39 2.81
N LYS A 11 -47.66 24.89 4.05
CA LYS A 11 -46.44 25.09 4.85
C LYS A 11 -45.35 24.18 4.27
N THR A 12 -44.30 24.80 3.73
CA THR A 12 -43.02 24.14 3.42
C THR A 12 -42.41 23.56 4.71
N PRO A 13 -41.77 22.39 4.70
CA PRO A 13 -41.12 21.85 5.89
C PRO A 13 -40.04 22.83 6.35
N ARG A 14 -40.02 23.19 7.65
CA ARG A 14 -38.91 23.94 8.23
C ARG A 14 -37.69 23.04 8.23
N VAL A 15 -36.74 23.31 7.33
CA VAL A 15 -35.36 22.83 7.48
C VAL A 15 -34.88 23.33 8.83
N THR A 16 -34.35 22.43 9.65
CA THR A 16 -33.92 22.79 11.01
C THR A 16 -32.61 23.59 10.93
N PRO A 17 -32.38 24.58 11.81
CA PRO A 17 -31.09 25.31 11.87
C PRO A 17 -29.87 24.39 11.98
N PHE A 18 -30.06 23.18 12.54
CA PHE A 18 -29.04 22.12 12.56
C PHE A 18 -28.69 21.61 11.17
N GLN A 19 -29.66 21.35 10.30
CA GLN A 19 -29.41 20.85 8.94
C GLN A 19 -28.71 21.90 8.09
N GLU A 20 -29.07 23.18 8.22
CA GLU A 20 -28.37 24.28 7.55
C GLU A 20 -26.93 24.41 8.06
N GLY A 21 -26.72 24.37 9.38
CA GLY A 21 -25.38 24.40 9.97
C GLY A 21 -24.53 23.20 9.58
N PHE A 22 -25.10 21.99 9.57
CA PHE A 22 -24.43 20.77 9.12
C PHE A 22 -24.02 20.86 7.66
N GLN A 23 -24.94 21.27 6.77
CA GLN A 23 -24.65 21.39 5.35
C GLN A 23 -23.59 22.46 5.10
N GLN A 24 -23.68 23.61 5.76
CA GLN A 24 -22.69 24.67 5.64
C GLN A 24 -21.31 24.22 6.14
N GLY A 25 -21.24 23.49 7.26
CA GLY A 25 -20.00 22.90 7.77
C GLY A 25 -19.43 21.83 6.83
N TYR A 26 -20.29 20.97 6.27
CA TYR A 26 -19.92 19.97 5.27
C TYR A 26 -19.34 20.64 4.01
N ASP A 27 -20.04 21.62 3.45
CA ASP A 27 -19.62 22.34 2.25
C ASP A 27 -18.29 23.09 2.48
N GLN A 28 -18.13 23.73 3.64
CA GLN A 28 -16.87 24.36 4.04
C GLN A 28 -15.75 23.33 4.21
N GLY A 29 -16.04 22.18 4.83
CA GLY A 29 -15.09 21.08 4.97
C GLY A 29 -14.65 20.51 3.63
N VAL A 30 -15.59 20.30 2.70
CA VAL A 30 -15.32 19.86 1.32
C VAL A 30 -14.49 20.90 0.58
N ALA A 31 -14.87 22.18 0.63
CA ALA A 31 -14.13 23.26 -0.02
C ALA A 31 -12.72 23.41 0.55
N HIS A 32 -12.56 23.32 1.87
CA HIS A 32 -11.25 23.34 2.52
C HIS A 32 -10.42 22.11 2.13
N GLY A 33 -11.04 20.93 2.10
CA GLY A 33 -10.43 19.69 1.63
C GLY A 33 -9.92 19.80 0.19
N LEU A 34 -10.74 20.35 -0.72
CA LEU A 34 -10.36 20.59 -2.12
C LEU A 34 -9.24 21.65 -2.24
N ASN A 35 -9.29 22.72 -1.46
CA ASN A 35 -8.27 23.79 -1.49
C ASN A 35 -6.92 23.38 -0.88
N SER A 36 -6.94 22.44 0.07
CA SER A 36 -5.74 21.85 0.67
C SER A 36 -5.30 20.57 -0.03
N TYR A 37 -6.12 20.04 -0.96
CA TYR A 37 -5.78 18.86 -1.75
C TYR A 37 -4.50 19.10 -2.54
N GLY A 38 -3.53 18.19 -2.39
CA GLY A 38 -2.22 18.31 -3.03
C GLY A 38 -1.24 19.28 -2.35
N LYS A 39 -1.64 20.01 -1.29
CA LYS A 39 -0.72 20.77 -0.44
C LYS A 39 -0.31 19.92 0.75
N TRP A 40 0.93 19.46 0.74
CA TRP A 40 1.47 18.62 1.79
C TRP A 40 1.90 19.46 2.99
N MET A 41 1.63 18.95 4.18
CA MET A 41 2.25 19.44 5.41
C MET A 41 3.71 18.99 5.42
N GLU A 42 4.65 19.89 5.72
CA GLU A 42 6.09 19.56 5.74
C GLU A 42 6.44 18.49 6.80
N GLY A 43 5.64 18.37 7.87
CA GLY A 43 5.82 17.38 8.93
C GLY A 43 5.25 15.98 8.62
N PRO A 44 5.47 15.01 9.52
CA PRO A 44 4.96 13.66 9.40
C PRO A 44 3.46 13.52 9.73
N SER A 45 2.78 12.64 9.01
CA SER A 45 1.50 12.06 9.44
C SER A 45 1.76 10.75 10.16
N ILE A 46 1.37 10.66 11.43
CA ILE A 46 1.42 9.43 12.21
C ILE A 46 0.08 8.71 12.08
N VAL A 47 0.07 7.64 11.30
CA VAL A 47 -1.10 6.81 10.98
C VAL A 47 -1.16 5.63 11.94
N ILE A 48 -2.25 5.54 12.71
CA ILE A 48 -2.44 4.56 13.78
C ILE A 48 -3.72 3.76 13.50
N PRO A 49 -3.63 2.53 12.96
CA PRO A 49 -4.77 1.62 12.96
C PRO A 49 -5.04 1.11 14.38
N THR A 50 -6.30 1.00 14.78
CA THR A 50 -6.69 0.52 16.11
C THR A 50 -7.91 -0.39 16.05
N TYR A 51 -7.97 -1.40 16.92
CA TYR A 51 -9.11 -2.30 17.08
C TYR A 51 -9.17 -2.85 18.51
N ASN A 52 -10.24 -2.53 19.25
CA ASN A 52 -10.55 -3.04 20.60
C ASN A 52 -9.39 -2.95 21.62
N GLN A 53 -8.67 -1.83 21.62
CA GLN A 53 -7.55 -1.58 22.56
C GLN A 53 -7.47 -0.10 22.97
N ILE A 54 -8.58 0.47 23.45
CA ILE A 54 -8.69 1.89 23.83
C ILE A 54 -7.58 2.37 24.77
N ASP A 55 -7.18 1.57 25.76
CA ASP A 55 -6.17 1.98 26.74
C ASP A 55 -4.76 2.03 26.15
N MET A 56 -4.45 1.11 25.23
CA MET A 56 -3.20 1.14 24.46
C MET A 56 -3.15 2.38 23.57
N LEU A 57 -4.26 2.66 22.85
CA LEU A 57 -4.37 3.83 22.00
C LEU A 57 -4.16 5.14 22.78
N LYS A 58 -4.78 5.27 23.96
CA LYS A 58 -4.58 6.42 24.86
C LYS A 58 -3.12 6.59 25.24
N GLY A 59 -2.45 5.51 25.64
CA GLY A 59 -1.03 5.51 25.98
C GLY A 59 -0.14 5.91 24.81
N CYS A 60 -0.41 5.36 23.63
CA CYS A 60 0.30 5.68 22.39
C CYS A 60 0.17 7.16 22.04
N ILE A 61 -1.06 7.71 21.97
CA ILE A 61 -1.30 9.14 21.68
C ILE A 61 -0.61 10.04 22.72
N ALA A 62 -0.74 9.73 24.01
CA ALA A 62 -0.11 10.50 25.07
C ALA A 62 1.43 10.50 24.94
N SER A 63 2.03 9.36 24.58
CA SER A 63 3.48 9.27 24.37
C SER A 63 3.95 10.07 23.16
N ILE A 64 3.18 10.08 22.06
CA ILE A 64 3.47 10.90 20.88
C ILE A 64 3.46 12.38 21.25
N GLN A 65 2.43 12.83 21.97
CA GLN A 65 2.29 14.21 22.44
C GLN A 65 3.41 14.63 23.39
N ALA A 66 3.90 13.71 24.23
CA ALA A 66 4.98 13.99 25.17
C ALA A 66 6.36 14.07 24.49
N TYR A 67 6.62 13.23 23.48
CA TYR A 67 7.98 12.97 23.00
C TYR A 67 8.24 13.33 21.54
N THR A 68 7.28 13.97 20.87
CA THR A 68 7.45 14.46 19.49
C THR A 68 7.45 15.99 19.49
N SER A 69 8.60 16.59 19.18
CA SER A 69 8.82 18.04 19.28
C SER A 69 8.54 18.82 17.99
N GLN A 70 8.76 18.19 16.84
CA GLN A 70 8.48 18.75 15.52
C GLN A 70 6.97 18.84 15.23
N PRO A 71 6.49 19.70 14.32
CA PRO A 71 5.09 19.68 13.91
C PRO A 71 4.70 18.35 13.26
N TYR A 72 3.59 17.75 13.70
CA TYR A 72 3.05 16.49 13.16
C TYR A 72 1.52 16.53 13.15
N GLU A 73 0.92 15.55 12.47
CA GLU A 73 -0.51 15.23 12.66
C GLU A 73 -0.67 13.77 13.06
N ILE A 74 -1.72 13.47 13.83
CA ILE A 74 -2.12 12.10 14.15
C ILE A 74 -3.37 11.77 13.34
N VAL A 75 -3.36 10.60 12.71
CA VAL A 75 -4.48 10.02 11.96
C VAL A 75 -4.80 8.66 12.56
N VAL A 76 -5.92 8.54 13.28
CA VAL A 76 -6.36 7.26 13.85
C VAL A 76 -7.42 6.62 12.98
N VAL A 77 -7.27 5.33 12.68
CA VAL A 77 -8.27 4.55 11.95
C VAL A 77 -8.80 3.47 12.87
N ASP A 78 -10.01 3.67 13.37
CA ASP A 78 -10.71 2.69 14.20
C ASP A 78 -11.41 1.64 13.31
N ASN A 79 -10.92 0.40 13.37
CA ASN A 79 -11.39 -0.75 12.60
C ASN A 79 -12.69 -1.35 13.18
N ALA A 80 -13.68 -0.51 13.47
CA ALA A 80 -14.96 -0.88 14.07
C ALA A 80 -14.86 -1.44 15.50
N SER A 81 -14.14 -0.75 16.39
CA SER A 81 -14.05 -1.15 17.81
C SER A 81 -15.39 -1.04 18.54
N THR A 82 -15.55 -1.85 19.58
CA THR A 82 -16.75 -1.92 20.45
C THR A 82 -16.45 -1.62 21.92
N ASP A 83 -15.23 -1.18 22.22
CA ASP A 83 -14.69 -0.97 23.57
C ASP A 83 -14.75 0.50 24.05
N GLY A 84 -15.47 1.36 23.33
CA GLY A 84 -15.54 2.80 23.61
C GLY A 84 -14.50 3.64 22.87
N THR A 85 -13.68 3.04 21.99
CA THR A 85 -12.66 3.77 21.20
C THR A 85 -13.28 4.90 20.38
N ALA A 86 -14.43 4.68 19.73
CA ALA A 86 -15.11 5.69 18.94
C ALA A 86 -15.55 6.90 19.78
N GLU A 87 -16.07 6.68 20.99
CA GLU A 87 -16.47 7.73 21.93
C GLU A 87 -15.25 8.53 22.41
N TYR A 88 -14.14 7.84 22.69
CA TYR A 88 -12.89 8.49 23.05
C TYR A 88 -12.36 9.36 21.91
N LEU A 89 -12.34 8.85 20.67
CA LEU A 89 -11.88 9.62 19.51
C LEU A 89 -12.73 10.88 19.29
N ARG A 90 -14.05 10.79 19.46
CA ARG A 90 -14.95 11.97 19.40
C ARG A 90 -14.69 13.00 20.50
N SER A 91 -14.09 12.60 21.61
CA SER A 91 -13.75 13.49 22.73
C SER A 91 -12.41 14.20 22.57
N LEU A 92 -11.59 13.79 21.60
CA LEU A 92 -10.27 14.39 21.39
C LEU A 92 -10.33 15.76 20.72
N ASP A 93 -9.33 16.58 21.00
CA ASP A 93 -9.15 17.88 20.35
C ASP A 93 -8.87 17.74 18.84
N LEU A 94 -9.05 18.83 18.09
CA LEU A 94 -8.89 18.92 16.63
C LEU A 94 -7.49 18.53 16.09
N ASN A 95 -6.51 18.33 16.96
CA ASN A 95 -5.15 17.91 16.60
C ASN A 95 -5.05 16.42 16.25
N VAL A 96 -6.08 15.63 16.55
CA VAL A 96 -6.18 14.22 16.15
C VAL A 96 -7.28 14.08 15.11
N ARG A 97 -6.92 13.65 13.91
CA ARG A 97 -7.88 13.26 12.88
C ARG A 97 -8.19 11.79 13.04
N TYR A 98 -9.43 11.40 12.83
CA TYR A 98 -9.78 10.00 12.90
C TYR A 98 -10.93 9.63 11.99
N THR A 99 -11.08 8.33 11.76
CA THR A 99 -12.25 7.72 11.14
C THR A 99 -12.62 6.46 11.92
N VAL A 100 -13.92 6.14 11.93
CA VAL A 100 -14.44 4.90 12.51
C VAL A 100 -15.08 4.13 11.36
N LEU A 101 -14.54 2.96 11.07
CA LEU A 101 -14.99 2.10 9.98
C LEU A 101 -16.21 1.28 10.40
N ASP A 102 -17.00 0.86 9.42
CA ASP A 102 -18.20 0.04 9.65
C ASP A 102 -17.87 -1.43 9.94
N SER A 103 -16.67 -1.86 9.56
CA SER A 103 -16.15 -3.22 9.79
C SER A 103 -14.64 -3.22 9.94
N ASN A 104 -14.11 -4.29 10.54
CA ASN A 104 -12.66 -4.47 10.67
C ASN A 104 -12.05 -4.88 9.32
N LEU A 105 -11.30 -3.97 8.70
CA LEU A 105 -10.61 -4.18 7.42
C LEU A 105 -9.21 -4.80 7.59
N GLY A 106 -8.84 -5.17 8.81
CA GLY A 106 -7.49 -5.61 9.17
C GLY A 106 -6.46 -4.49 9.15
N PHE A 107 -5.20 -4.87 9.34
CA PHE A 107 -4.07 -3.95 9.40
C PHE A 107 -3.86 -3.22 8.08
N ALA A 108 -3.72 -3.95 6.95
CA ALA A 108 -3.51 -3.35 5.63
C ALA A 108 -4.62 -2.36 5.26
N GLY A 109 -5.89 -2.74 5.42
CA GLY A 109 -7.03 -1.87 5.13
C GLY A 109 -7.10 -0.64 6.04
N GLY A 110 -6.84 -0.82 7.34
CA GLY A 110 -6.78 0.28 8.30
C GLY A 110 -5.65 1.28 7.98
N VAL A 111 -4.45 0.78 7.71
CA VAL A 111 -3.29 1.58 7.31
C VAL A 111 -3.58 2.32 6.01
N ASN A 112 -4.05 1.64 4.97
CA ASN A 112 -4.35 2.25 3.67
C ASN A 112 -5.37 3.38 3.78
N HIS A 113 -6.42 3.20 4.59
CA HIS A 113 -7.40 4.26 4.84
C HIS A 113 -6.74 5.48 5.53
N GLY A 114 -5.84 5.25 6.48
CA GLY A 114 -5.09 6.30 7.13
C GLY A 114 -4.12 7.02 6.17
N LEU A 115 -3.47 6.29 5.26
CA LEU A 115 -2.60 6.84 4.22
C LEU A 115 -3.36 7.76 3.25
N MET A 116 -4.63 7.47 2.97
CA MET A 116 -5.51 8.35 2.21
C MET A 116 -5.82 9.66 2.93
N MET A 117 -5.99 9.60 4.25
CA MET A 117 -6.30 10.76 5.09
C MET A 117 -5.06 11.62 5.36
N ALA A 118 -3.88 11.01 5.44
CA ALA A 118 -2.61 11.67 5.75
C ALA A 118 -2.31 12.82 4.78
N ARG A 119 -1.74 13.92 5.29
CA ARG A 119 -1.31 15.13 4.54
C ARG A 119 0.19 15.41 4.62
N GLY A 120 0.92 14.74 5.50
CA GLY A 120 2.35 14.92 5.72
C GLY A 120 3.21 14.42 4.56
N GLN A 121 4.34 15.08 4.30
CA GLN A 121 5.34 14.62 3.34
C GLN A 121 6.05 13.34 3.81
N TYR A 122 6.15 13.18 5.13
CA TYR A 122 6.60 11.95 5.77
C TYR A 122 5.40 11.19 6.31
N ILE A 123 5.47 9.87 6.25
CA ILE A 123 4.46 8.98 6.81
C ILE A 123 5.12 8.15 7.90
N VAL A 124 4.47 8.08 9.05
CA VAL A 124 4.76 7.08 10.07
C VAL A 124 3.56 6.15 10.16
N VAL A 125 3.74 4.86 9.88
CA VAL A 125 2.76 3.83 10.27
C VAL A 125 3.18 3.35 11.66
N LEU A 126 2.27 3.43 12.63
CA LEU A 126 2.57 3.14 14.02
C LEU A 126 1.44 2.32 14.65
N ASN A 127 1.77 1.18 15.24
CA ASN A 127 0.79 0.39 16.00
C ASN A 127 0.28 1.17 17.21
N ASN A 128 -0.93 0.84 17.67
CA ASN A 128 -1.51 1.45 18.85
C ASN A 128 -0.95 0.90 20.18
N ASP A 129 -0.25 -0.25 20.18
CA ASP A 129 0.30 -0.93 21.35
C ASP A 129 1.79 -0.64 21.56
N VAL A 130 2.15 0.64 21.42
CA VAL A 130 3.52 1.15 21.60
C VAL A 130 3.56 2.35 22.54
N VAL A 131 4.74 2.58 23.12
CA VAL A 131 5.09 3.83 23.82
C VAL A 131 6.32 4.40 23.13
N VAL A 132 6.13 5.49 22.39
CA VAL A 132 7.27 6.20 21.78
C VAL A 132 8.07 6.93 22.86
N THR A 133 9.32 7.25 22.58
CA THR A 133 10.26 7.76 23.60
C THR A 133 11.02 9.00 23.11
N PRO A 134 11.68 9.78 23.99
CA PRO A 134 12.37 11.00 23.58
C PRO A 134 13.31 10.81 22.38
N GLY A 135 13.19 11.66 21.37
CA GLY A 135 14.08 11.65 20.19
C GLY A 135 13.77 10.59 19.12
N TRP A 136 12.77 9.72 19.33
CA TRP A 136 12.46 8.61 18.42
C TRP A 136 12.33 9.06 16.94
N LEU A 137 11.47 10.04 16.68
CA LEU A 137 11.13 10.46 15.34
C LEU A 137 12.26 11.23 14.66
N THR A 138 12.93 12.11 15.40
CA THR A 138 14.07 12.89 14.90
C THR A 138 15.22 11.98 14.49
N ASN A 139 15.51 10.93 15.26
CA ASN A 139 16.56 9.96 14.94
C ASN A 139 16.19 9.12 13.71
N MET A 140 14.94 8.63 13.62
CA MET A 140 14.47 7.92 12.43
C MET A 140 14.48 8.78 11.16
N MET A 141 14.09 10.06 11.25
CA MET A 141 14.15 10.99 10.12
C MET A 141 15.59 11.25 9.68
N SER A 142 16.50 11.44 10.64
CA SER A 142 17.93 11.60 10.34
C SER A 142 18.50 10.38 9.62
N CYS A 143 18.10 9.17 10.03
CA CYS A 143 18.45 7.92 9.36
C CYS A 143 17.85 7.87 7.93
N LEU A 144 16.57 8.22 7.77
CA LEU A 144 15.89 8.23 6.46
C LEU A 144 16.53 9.23 5.49
N ASP A 145 16.98 10.40 5.97
CA ASP A 145 17.61 11.46 5.18
C ASP A 145 19.11 11.23 4.92
N SER A 146 19.72 10.21 5.55
CA SER A 146 21.16 9.95 5.45
C SER A 146 21.63 9.37 4.11
N ASP A 147 20.75 8.62 3.43
CA ASP A 147 20.97 8.07 2.10
C ASP A 147 19.64 8.14 1.35
N ALA A 148 19.65 8.83 0.20
CA ALA A 148 18.46 8.97 -0.64
C ALA A 148 17.95 7.62 -1.19
N GLY A 149 18.77 6.56 -1.16
CA GLY A 149 18.37 5.19 -1.48
C GLY A 149 17.58 4.49 -0.37
N ILE A 150 17.51 5.04 0.85
CA ILE A 150 16.68 4.51 1.93
C ILE A 150 15.23 4.92 1.69
N ALA A 151 14.38 3.92 1.41
CA ALA A 151 12.95 4.11 1.19
C ALA A 151 12.16 4.13 2.50
N ALA A 152 12.53 3.28 3.46
CA ALA A 152 11.84 3.15 4.73
C ALA A 152 12.80 2.87 5.89
N VAL A 153 12.42 3.37 7.07
CA VAL A 153 13.17 3.22 8.32
C VAL A 153 12.27 2.66 9.42
N GLY A 154 12.80 1.74 10.22
CA GLY A 154 12.16 1.27 11.45
C GLY A 154 13.06 1.47 12.67
N PRO A 155 12.50 1.67 13.88
CA PRO A 155 13.27 1.78 15.11
C PRO A 155 13.59 0.39 15.68
N VAL A 156 14.44 0.36 16.70
CA VAL A 156 14.59 -0.83 17.56
C VAL A 156 13.54 -0.85 18.67
N THR A 157 13.26 -2.03 19.23
CA THR A 157 12.26 -2.24 20.28
C THR A 157 12.63 -3.40 21.22
N ASN A 158 11.93 -3.51 22.34
CA ASN A 158 12.10 -4.58 23.33
C ASN A 158 11.49 -5.92 22.89
N TYR A 159 10.51 -5.90 21.99
CA TYR A 159 9.75 -7.09 21.64
C TYR A 159 9.27 -7.08 20.19
N ILE A 160 9.95 -7.84 19.33
CA ILE A 160 9.56 -8.09 17.93
C ILE A 160 10.37 -9.25 17.32
N GLY A 161 9.89 -9.86 16.24
CA GLY A 161 10.71 -10.83 15.51
C GLY A 161 11.79 -10.15 14.65
N GLY A 162 13.05 -10.58 14.80
CA GLY A 162 14.16 -10.20 13.90
C GLY A 162 15.09 -9.11 14.47
N GLU A 163 15.77 -8.40 13.57
CA GLU A 163 16.91 -7.54 13.91
C GLU A 163 16.55 -6.24 14.65
N GLN A 164 15.26 -5.88 14.68
CA GLN A 164 14.78 -4.71 15.42
C GLN A 164 14.64 -4.97 16.93
N GLN A 165 14.69 -6.23 17.40
CA GLN A 165 14.62 -6.51 18.83
C GLN A 165 15.99 -6.32 19.50
N ILE A 166 16.00 -5.59 20.62
CA ILE A 166 17.18 -5.41 21.48
C ILE A 166 16.86 -5.85 22.91
N GLU A 167 17.90 -6.21 23.65
CA GLU A 167 17.78 -6.39 25.11
C GLU A 167 17.59 -5.03 25.80
N VAL A 168 16.71 -4.99 26.79
CA VAL A 168 16.41 -3.78 27.57
C VAL A 168 16.64 -4.02 29.06
N PRO A 169 17.15 -3.02 29.81
CA PRO A 169 17.53 -3.19 31.22
C PRO A 169 16.39 -2.87 32.19
N TYR A 170 15.13 -3.04 31.78
CA TYR A 170 13.96 -2.78 32.62
C TYR A 170 12.90 -3.87 32.45
N THR A 171 12.09 -4.08 33.49
CA THR A 171 10.97 -5.04 33.49
C THR A 171 9.63 -4.33 33.33
N GLU A 172 9.44 -3.22 34.04
CA GLU A 172 8.19 -2.44 34.02
C GLU A 172 8.34 -1.23 33.09
N VAL A 173 7.29 -0.90 32.33
CA VAL A 173 7.31 0.21 31.36
C VAL A 173 7.59 1.56 32.02
N ARG A 174 7.18 1.74 33.29
CA ARG A 174 7.47 2.97 34.06
C ARG A 174 8.97 3.24 34.22
N ASP A 175 9.81 2.20 34.17
CA ASP A 175 11.26 2.27 34.35
C ASP A 175 12.01 2.42 33.01
N MET A 176 11.28 2.47 31.89
CA MET A 176 11.83 2.58 30.53
C MET A 176 12.49 3.94 30.26
N LEU A 177 11.89 5.04 30.73
CA LEU A 177 12.28 6.39 30.29
C LEU A 177 13.77 6.72 30.52
N PRO A 178 14.36 6.44 31.71
CA PRO A 178 15.78 6.67 31.93
C PRO A 178 16.68 5.90 30.96
N PHE A 179 16.29 4.70 30.55
CA PHE A 179 17.01 3.93 29.52
C PHE A 179 16.86 4.61 28.16
N ALA A 180 15.64 4.91 27.74
CA ALA A 180 15.38 5.50 26.43
C ALA A 180 16.09 6.85 26.23
N GLU A 181 16.13 7.72 27.24
CA GLU A 181 16.84 9.01 27.18
C GLU A 181 18.35 8.88 26.98
N ARG A 182 18.95 7.81 27.52
CA ARG A 182 20.37 7.47 27.33
C ARG A 182 20.61 6.74 26.01
N PHE A 183 19.65 5.94 25.56
CA PHE A 183 19.77 5.13 24.36
C PHE A 183 19.59 5.96 23.09
N ASN A 184 18.57 6.83 23.05
CA ASN A 184 18.19 7.65 21.90
C ASN A 184 19.09 8.87 21.67
N LYS A 185 20.40 8.70 21.86
CA LYS A 185 21.39 9.70 21.44
C LYS A 185 21.70 9.47 19.96
N PRO A 186 21.59 10.50 19.09
CA PRO A 186 21.90 10.37 17.67
C PRO A 186 23.26 9.73 17.46
N ASP A 187 23.29 8.62 16.72
CA ASP A 187 24.49 7.84 16.45
C ASP A 187 24.35 7.10 15.12
N PRO A 188 24.83 7.70 14.01
CA PRO A 188 24.82 7.07 12.69
C PRO A 188 25.52 5.71 12.64
N GLY A 189 26.44 5.43 13.57
CA GLY A 189 27.12 4.14 13.67
C GLY A 189 26.20 2.98 14.07
N LYS A 190 24.99 3.29 14.57
CA LYS A 190 23.96 2.29 14.91
C LYS A 190 22.96 2.05 13.79
N TRP A 191 23.02 2.79 12.69
CA TRP A 191 22.13 2.57 11.55
C TRP A 191 22.54 1.33 10.78
N LYS A 192 21.56 0.48 10.48
CA LYS A 192 21.82 -0.83 9.87
C LYS A 192 20.87 -1.09 8.70
N TYR A 193 21.44 -1.25 7.50
CA TYR A 193 20.66 -1.77 6.37
C TYR A 193 20.14 -3.16 6.68
N THR A 194 18.89 -3.42 6.29
CA THR A 194 18.24 -4.70 6.51
C THR A 194 17.39 -5.09 5.32
N ASP A 195 17.05 -6.37 5.25
CA ASP A 195 16.16 -6.93 4.25
C ASP A 195 14.70 -6.97 4.69
N ARG A 196 14.45 -6.66 5.98
CA ARG A 196 13.13 -6.76 6.59
C ARG A 196 12.94 -5.73 7.71
N LEU A 197 11.86 -4.97 7.64
CA LEU A 197 11.35 -4.15 8.73
C LEU A 197 9.97 -4.68 9.13
N VAL A 198 9.71 -4.76 10.43
CA VAL A 198 8.42 -5.15 10.96
C VAL A 198 7.53 -3.92 11.13
N GLY A 199 6.29 -4.02 10.66
CA GLY A 199 5.32 -2.95 10.52
C GLY A 199 4.79 -2.30 11.80
N PHE A 200 5.40 -2.55 12.98
CA PHE A 200 4.96 -1.92 14.24
C PHE A 200 5.25 -0.42 14.28
N CYS A 201 6.32 0.00 13.60
CA CYS A 201 6.68 1.40 13.39
C CYS A 201 7.54 1.52 12.12
N LEU A 202 7.01 2.19 11.10
CA LEU A 202 7.69 2.45 9.83
C LEU A 202 7.62 3.93 9.48
N LEU A 203 8.76 4.53 9.17
CA LEU A 203 8.86 5.89 8.64
C LEU A 203 9.30 5.84 7.16
N PHE A 204 8.59 6.56 6.29
CA PHE A 204 8.95 6.70 4.88
C PHE A 204 8.50 8.03 4.29
N ARG A 205 9.05 8.40 3.13
CA ARG A 205 8.58 9.56 2.36
C ARG A 205 7.33 9.19 1.60
N ARG A 206 6.31 10.05 1.62
CA ARG A 206 5.06 9.84 0.90
C ARG A 206 5.26 9.48 -0.57
N GLU A 207 6.27 10.06 -1.22
CA GLU A 207 6.56 9.80 -2.62
C GLU A 207 6.75 8.31 -2.93
N LEU A 208 7.19 7.51 -1.95
CA LEU A 208 7.28 6.06 -2.06
C LEU A 208 5.96 5.42 -2.50
N LEU A 209 4.81 5.94 -2.08
CA LEU A 209 3.49 5.41 -2.46
C LEU A 209 3.23 5.48 -3.96
N TYR A 210 3.78 6.49 -4.66
CA TYR A 210 3.67 6.62 -6.12
C TYR A 210 4.44 5.52 -6.85
N ASP A 211 5.48 5.00 -6.21
CA ASP A 211 6.38 4.03 -6.81
C ASP A 211 5.99 2.59 -6.46
N ILE A 212 5.40 2.31 -5.29
CA ILE A 212 5.10 0.93 -4.88
C ILE A 212 3.64 0.66 -4.51
N GLY A 213 2.81 1.70 -4.47
CA GLY A 213 1.40 1.60 -4.11
C GLY A 213 1.15 1.34 -2.62
N TYR A 214 -0.09 0.95 -2.33
CA TYR A 214 -0.59 0.66 -0.99
C TYR A 214 -0.21 -0.73 -0.48
N LEU A 215 -0.45 -1.02 0.81
CA LEU A 215 -0.35 -2.37 1.34
C LEU A 215 -1.40 -3.28 0.68
N ASP A 216 -1.10 -4.56 0.57
CA ASP A 216 -2.01 -5.54 -0.04
C ASP A 216 -3.12 -5.93 0.96
N GLU A 217 -4.36 -5.59 0.66
CA GLU A 217 -5.54 -5.91 1.48
C GLU A 217 -6.02 -7.36 1.32
N GLY A 218 -5.32 -8.13 0.49
CA GLY A 218 -5.45 -9.57 0.39
C GLY A 218 -5.04 -10.27 1.68
N TYR A 219 -4.21 -9.67 2.54
CA TYR A 219 -3.88 -10.19 3.88
C TYR A 219 -4.98 -9.90 4.88
N ARG A 220 -5.43 -10.93 5.62
CA ARG A 220 -6.55 -10.80 6.57
C ARG A 220 -6.04 -10.46 7.96
N ILE A 221 -6.66 -9.48 8.60
CA ILE A 221 -6.41 -9.02 9.98
C ILE A 221 -4.99 -8.45 10.21
N GLY A 222 -3.92 -9.19 9.92
CA GLY A 222 -2.53 -8.76 10.00
C GLY A 222 -1.56 -9.92 9.72
N ASN A 223 -0.26 -9.63 9.79
CA ASN A 223 0.87 -10.47 9.37
C ASN A 223 1.01 -10.65 7.86
N TYR A 224 2.27 -10.57 7.40
CA TYR A 224 2.76 -10.70 6.03
C TYR A 224 2.49 -9.50 5.12
N GLU A 225 1.58 -8.59 5.45
CA GLU A 225 1.36 -7.38 4.64
C GLU A 225 2.54 -6.40 4.65
N ASP A 226 3.26 -6.32 5.77
CA ASP A 226 4.49 -5.55 5.88
C ASP A 226 5.63 -6.22 5.09
N ASP A 227 5.81 -7.54 5.26
CA ASP A 227 6.77 -8.34 4.49
C ASP A 227 6.54 -8.20 2.97
N ASP A 228 5.29 -8.29 2.50
CA ASP A 228 4.91 -8.03 1.10
C ASP A 228 5.36 -6.66 0.60
N TRP A 229 5.09 -5.62 1.40
CA TRP A 229 5.40 -4.25 1.05
C TRP A 229 6.92 -4.02 1.01
N MET A 230 7.67 -4.63 1.94
CA MET A 230 9.14 -4.63 1.94
C MET A 230 9.73 -5.29 0.70
N ILE A 231 9.14 -6.38 0.20
CA ILE A 231 9.58 -7.02 -1.06
C ILE A 231 9.41 -6.06 -2.23
N ARG A 232 8.26 -5.37 -2.33
CA ARG A 232 8.04 -4.36 -3.38
C ARG A 232 9.02 -3.20 -3.30
N ILE A 233 9.35 -2.71 -2.10
CA ILE A 233 10.40 -1.70 -1.90
C ILE A 233 11.74 -2.21 -2.43
N ARG A 234 12.16 -3.41 -2.03
CA ARG A 234 13.47 -3.95 -2.40
C ARG A 234 13.57 -4.30 -3.89
N LEU A 235 12.48 -4.75 -4.52
CA LEU A 235 12.40 -4.94 -5.96
C LEU A 235 12.55 -3.62 -6.73
N SER A 236 12.18 -2.48 -6.15
CA SER A 236 12.47 -1.18 -6.78
C SER A 236 13.96 -0.81 -6.72
N GLY A 237 14.81 -1.56 -6.04
CA GLY A 237 16.24 -1.28 -5.86
C GLY A 237 16.55 -0.35 -4.69
N ARG A 238 15.55 -0.04 -3.88
CA ARG A 238 15.68 0.81 -2.69
C ARG A 238 15.93 -0.01 -1.43
N LYS A 239 16.51 0.65 -0.43
CA LYS A 239 17.01 0.05 0.80
C LYS A 239 16.06 0.28 1.96
N LEU A 240 16.13 -0.62 2.92
CA LEU A 240 15.50 -0.49 4.23
C LEU A 240 16.58 -0.29 5.28
N CYS A 241 16.31 0.50 6.31
CA CYS A 241 17.29 0.75 7.37
C CYS A 241 16.66 0.71 8.75
N ILE A 242 17.35 0.10 9.71
CA ILE A 242 17.02 0.17 11.13
C ILE A 242 17.74 1.38 11.71
N ALA A 243 16.98 2.30 12.30
CA ALA A 243 17.53 3.37 13.13
C ALA A 243 17.85 2.81 14.52
N GLY A 244 19.04 2.21 14.66
CA GLY A 244 19.48 1.59 15.92
C GLY A 244 19.74 2.56 17.07
N ASP A 245 19.67 3.86 16.83
CA ASP A 245 19.68 4.94 17.81
C ASP A 245 18.27 5.48 18.12
N SER A 246 17.21 4.79 17.68
CA SER A 246 15.82 5.11 18.00
C SER A 246 15.12 3.92 18.63
N PHE A 247 14.79 4.03 19.91
CA PHE A 247 14.07 3.02 20.67
C PHE A 247 12.59 3.38 20.87
N ILE A 248 11.71 2.40 20.67
CA ILE A 248 10.28 2.47 21.03
C ILE A 248 9.92 1.22 21.83
N HIS A 249 9.11 1.35 22.88
CA HIS A 249 8.59 0.17 23.56
C HIS A 249 7.35 -0.37 22.87
N HIS A 250 7.28 -1.68 22.69
CA HIS A 250 6.18 -2.38 22.05
C HIS A 250 5.66 -3.46 22.99
N PHE A 251 4.35 -3.42 23.30
CA PHE A 251 3.69 -4.39 24.17
C PHE A 251 3.46 -5.73 23.46
N GLY A 252 3.33 -5.71 22.13
CA GLY A 252 3.40 -6.88 21.28
C GLY A 252 2.09 -7.62 21.08
N SER A 253 1.56 -7.54 19.86
CA SER A 253 0.46 -8.36 19.34
C SER A 253 -0.79 -8.35 20.22
N VAL A 254 -1.09 -7.23 20.88
CA VAL A 254 -2.19 -7.17 21.88
C VAL A 254 -3.54 -7.46 21.20
N SER A 255 -3.83 -6.82 20.07
CA SER A 255 -5.04 -7.08 19.28
C SER A 255 -5.07 -8.48 18.67
N MET A 256 -3.95 -9.01 18.16
CA MET A 256 -3.88 -10.38 17.61
C MET A 256 -4.00 -11.47 18.68
N LYS A 257 -3.55 -11.22 19.91
CA LYS A 257 -3.78 -12.15 21.03
C LYS A 257 -5.25 -12.15 21.46
N SER A 258 -5.99 -11.06 21.21
CA SER A 258 -7.39 -10.91 21.64
C SER A 258 -8.41 -11.68 20.78
N ILE A 259 -8.06 -12.06 19.54
CA ILE A 259 -8.93 -12.86 18.65
C ILE A 259 -8.92 -14.37 19.00
N GLY A 260 -8.11 -14.79 19.97
CA GLY A 260 -7.98 -16.19 20.39
C GLY A 260 -7.03 -17.00 19.50
N ASN A 261 -6.33 -17.96 20.11
CA ASN A 261 -5.23 -18.68 19.47
C ASN A 261 -5.63 -19.43 18.18
N SER A 262 -6.82 -20.06 18.14
CA SER A 262 -7.26 -20.82 16.97
C SER A 262 -7.55 -19.94 15.76
N GLN A 263 -8.25 -18.81 15.96
CA GLN A 263 -8.54 -17.85 14.89
C GLN A 263 -7.26 -17.16 14.40
N PHE A 264 -6.32 -16.89 15.31
CA PHE A 264 -5.00 -16.37 14.97
C PHE A 264 -4.22 -17.35 14.09
N GLU A 265 -4.10 -18.62 14.50
CA GLU A 265 -3.39 -19.66 13.75
C GLU A 265 -3.99 -19.87 12.36
N GLU A 266 -5.32 -19.94 12.26
CA GLU A 266 -6.01 -20.08 10.97
C GLU A 266 -5.73 -18.89 10.04
N THR A 267 -5.85 -17.67 10.55
CA THR A 267 -5.60 -16.44 9.79
C THR A 267 -4.15 -16.38 9.33
N ASN A 268 -3.21 -16.67 10.24
CA ASN A 268 -1.78 -16.63 9.94
C ASN A 268 -1.39 -17.71 8.92
N HIS A 269 -1.94 -18.92 9.01
CA HIS A 269 -1.72 -19.99 8.03
C HIS A 269 -2.26 -19.63 6.65
N ARG A 270 -3.45 -19.01 6.60
CA ARG A 270 -4.02 -18.51 5.35
C ARG A 270 -3.15 -17.42 4.73
N ASN A 271 -2.68 -16.46 5.54
CA ASN A 271 -1.81 -15.38 5.08
C ASN A 271 -0.45 -15.90 4.60
N ALA A 272 0.12 -16.89 5.29
CA ALA A 272 1.35 -17.57 4.87
C ALA A 272 1.20 -18.23 3.49
N LYS A 273 0.10 -18.97 3.27
CA LYS A 273 -0.20 -19.57 1.95
C LYS A 273 -0.38 -18.53 0.86
N PHE A 274 -1.06 -17.42 1.17
CA PHE A 274 -1.24 -16.32 0.23
C PHE A 274 0.12 -15.66 -0.12
N TYR A 275 0.97 -15.42 0.88
CA TYR A 275 2.33 -14.91 0.69
C TYR A 275 3.18 -15.85 -0.15
N GLU A 276 3.18 -17.16 0.14
CA GLU A 276 3.92 -18.17 -0.61
C GLU A 276 3.45 -18.27 -2.06
N ALA A 277 2.12 -18.31 -2.28
CA ALA A 277 1.54 -18.33 -3.62
C ALA A 277 1.89 -17.07 -4.41
N LYS A 278 1.93 -15.91 -3.75
CA LYS A 278 2.22 -14.62 -4.38
C LYS A 278 3.68 -14.47 -4.75
N TRP A 279 4.60 -14.79 -3.85
CA TRP A 279 6.01 -14.44 -3.98
C TRP A 279 6.97 -15.60 -4.27
N GLY A 280 6.58 -16.84 -3.96
CA GLY A 280 7.49 -18.00 -4.04
C GLY A 280 8.73 -17.78 -3.16
N ASN A 281 9.89 -17.60 -3.80
CA ASN A 281 11.15 -17.27 -3.12
C ASN A 281 11.55 -15.79 -3.38
N PRO A 282 11.05 -14.84 -2.57
CA PRO A 282 11.31 -13.41 -2.80
C PRO A 282 12.77 -13.02 -2.61
N HIS A 283 13.53 -13.71 -1.75
CA HIS A 283 14.95 -13.42 -1.56
C HIS A 283 15.75 -13.69 -2.84
N GLN A 284 15.53 -14.86 -3.45
CA GLN A 284 16.15 -15.20 -4.73
C GLN A 284 15.67 -14.26 -5.84
N LEU A 285 14.36 -14.01 -5.91
CA LEU A 285 13.76 -13.10 -6.90
C LEU A 285 14.43 -11.72 -6.88
N ILE A 286 14.59 -11.10 -5.69
CA ILE A 286 15.20 -9.79 -5.56
C ILE A 286 16.66 -9.82 -6.01
N GLN A 287 17.45 -10.79 -5.55
CA GLN A 287 18.87 -10.92 -5.90
C GLN A 287 19.06 -11.08 -7.42
N GLU A 288 18.32 -11.99 -8.03
CA GLU A 288 18.37 -12.22 -9.48
C GLU A 288 17.92 -10.99 -10.27
N THR A 289 16.86 -10.33 -9.84
CA THR A 289 16.33 -9.13 -10.52
C THR A 289 17.35 -8.00 -10.49
N LEU A 290 17.94 -7.71 -9.32
CA LEU A 290 18.98 -6.68 -9.16
C LEU A 290 20.22 -6.99 -10.00
N HIS A 291 20.65 -8.25 -10.03
CA HIS A 291 21.83 -8.66 -10.79
C HIS A 291 21.64 -8.60 -12.31
N THR A 292 20.49 -9.05 -12.81
CA THR A 292 20.24 -9.22 -14.25
C THR A 292 19.70 -7.96 -14.94
N ASN A 293 19.26 -6.95 -14.19
CA ASN A 293 18.63 -5.75 -14.73
C ASN A 293 19.36 -4.45 -14.35
N GLY A 294 20.68 -4.48 -14.11
CA GLY A 294 21.47 -3.32 -13.68
C GLY A 294 21.22 -2.05 -14.52
N ALA A 295 21.17 -2.17 -15.85
CA ALA A 295 20.87 -1.05 -16.74
C ALA A 295 19.48 -0.40 -16.51
N ALA A 296 18.49 -1.18 -16.07
CA ALA A 296 17.19 -0.62 -15.70
C ALA A 296 17.29 0.18 -14.40
N TYR A 297 17.98 -0.34 -13.39
CA TYR A 297 18.21 0.39 -12.14
C TYR A 297 19.03 1.66 -12.34
N ASP A 298 20.05 1.62 -13.21
CA ASP A 298 20.85 2.80 -13.57
C ASP A 298 19.99 3.91 -14.20
N LEU A 299 18.99 3.54 -15.02
CA LEU A 299 18.08 4.49 -15.66
C LEU A 299 17.21 5.25 -14.66
N PHE A 300 16.72 4.57 -13.62
CA PHE A 300 15.86 5.18 -12.59
C PHE A 300 16.65 5.78 -11.42
N GLY A 301 17.92 5.37 -11.28
CA GLY A 301 18.83 5.84 -10.25
C GLY A 301 18.25 5.63 -8.84
N VAL A 302 18.45 6.63 -7.98
CA VAL A 302 18.12 6.55 -6.56
C VAL A 302 16.61 6.42 -6.28
N ARG A 303 15.75 6.89 -7.20
CA ARG A 303 14.29 6.76 -7.05
C ARG A 303 13.80 5.32 -7.17
N GLY A 304 14.60 4.44 -7.79
CA GLY A 304 14.24 3.06 -8.00
C GLY A 304 13.20 2.85 -9.10
N ILE A 305 12.98 1.58 -9.46
CA ILE A 305 12.05 1.17 -10.50
C ILE A 305 10.61 1.24 -9.95
N PRO A 306 9.68 2.01 -10.56
CA PRO A 306 8.30 2.05 -10.13
C PRO A 306 7.58 0.71 -10.42
N SER A 307 6.62 0.34 -9.58
CA SER A 307 5.96 -0.98 -9.55
C SER A 307 5.33 -1.36 -10.88
N TYR A 308 4.80 -0.38 -11.61
CA TYR A 308 4.15 -0.64 -12.90
C TYR A 308 5.10 -1.17 -13.98
N GLN A 309 6.42 -1.00 -13.83
CA GLN A 309 7.40 -1.61 -14.72
C GLN A 309 7.46 -3.13 -14.55
N PHE A 310 6.98 -3.66 -13.42
CA PHE A 310 6.84 -5.09 -13.13
C PHE A 310 5.46 -5.65 -13.51
N TYR A 311 4.62 -4.87 -14.20
CA TYR A 311 3.31 -5.34 -14.69
C TYR A 311 3.40 -5.80 -16.14
N PRO A 312 2.54 -6.73 -16.56
CA PRO A 312 2.49 -7.16 -17.95
C PRO A 312 1.90 -6.06 -18.83
N ASP A 313 2.21 -6.12 -20.12
CA ASP A 313 1.48 -5.37 -21.14
C ASP A 313 0.23 -6.15 -21.58
N GLY A 314 -0.64 -5.45 -22.28
CA GLY A 314 -1.84 -6.02 -22.87
C GLY A 314 -2.90 -6.38 -21.83
N ARG A 315 -3.13 -5.51 -20.84
CA ARG A 315 -4.11 -5.77 -19.78
C ARG A 315 -5.08 -4.63 -19.54
N LEU A 316 -6.31 -5.00 -19.21
CA LEU A 316 -7.30 -4.07 -18.70
C LEU A 316 -6.99 -3.74 -17.24
N ILE A 317 -6.90 -2.45 -16.95
CA ILE A 317 -6.75 -1.94 -15.59
C ILE A 317 -7.88 -0.94 -15.28
N LYS A 318 -8.27 -0.86 -14.01
CA LYS A 318 -9.37 -0.02 -13.55
C LYS A 318 -9.03 0.81 -12.32
N THR A 319 -9.75 1.92 -12.19
CA THR A 319 -9.77 2.78 -10.99
C THR A 319 -10.93 2.39 -10.07
N SER A 320 -10.92 2.90 -8.84
CA SER A 320 -12.11 2.92 -7.96
C SER A 320 -13.30 3.69 -8.54
N GLY A 321 -13.07 4.70 -9.38
CA GLY A 321 -14.11 5.55 -9.99
C GLY A 321 -14.67 5.06 -11.33
N ASN A 322 -14.73 3.75 -11.56
CA ASN A 322 -15.26 3.11 -12.77
C ASN A 322 -14.59 3.46 -14.11
N LYS A 323 -13.41 4.10 -14.10
CA LYS A 323 -12.62 4.32 -15.33
C LYS A 323 -11.80 3.09 -15.69
N LEU A 324 -11.74 2.81 -17.00
CA LEU A 324 -10.97 1.71 -17.59
C LEU A 324 -9.81 2.25 -18.41
N TYR A 325 -8.69 1.52 -18.37
CA TYR A 325 -7.53 1.77 -19.21
C TYR A 325 -7.00 0.46 -19.77
N TRP A 326 -6.36 0.57 -20.92
CA TRP A 326 -5.52 -0.47 -21.48
C TRP A 326 -4.06 -0.20 -21.13
N LEU A 327 -3.43 -1.11 -20.39
CA LEU A 327 -2.02 -1.06 -20.05
C LEU A 327 -1.22 -1.70 -21.19
N ASN A 328 -0.41 -0.92 -21.88
CA ASN A 328 0.41 -1.40 -22.98
C ASN A 328 1.65 -0.54 -23.17
N GLN A 329 2.80 -1.15 -23.48
CA GLN A 329 4.07 -0.46 -23.71
C GLN A 329 4.41 0.56 -22.61
N GLY A 330 4.12 0.20 -21.36
CA GLY A 330 4.36 1.08 -20.20
C GLY A 330 3.46 2.31 -20.10
N HIS A 331 2.39 2.40 -20.89
CA HIS A 331 1.40 3.46 -20.86
C HIS A 331 0.02 2.92 -20.47
N LYS A 332 -0.76 3.76 -19.78
CA LYS A 332 -2.20 3.54 -19.60
C LYS A 332 -2.96 4.35 -20.65
N HIS A 333 -3.73 3.67 -21.47
CA HIS A 333 -4.55 4.27 -22.51
C HIS A 333 -6.01 4.31 -22.05
N PRO A 334 -6.62 5.50 -21.88
CA PRO A 334 -8.03 5.57 -21.49
C PRO A 334 -8.92 4.85 -22.50
N LEU A 335 -9.89 4.08 -22.00
CA LEU A 335 -10.83 3.35 -22.84
C LEU A 335 -12.21 4.02 -22.84
N GLU A 336 -12.74 4.25 -24.04
CA GLU A 336 -14.11 4.70 -24.26
C GLU A 336 -14.90 3.59 -24.97
N LEU A 337 -15.79 2.93 -24.22
CA LEU A 337 -16.62 1.83 -24.70
C LEU A 337 -18.00 2.35 -25.11
N GLN A 338 -18.44 2.03 -26.33
CA GLN A 338 -19.67 2.57 -26.92
C GLN A 338 -20.99 1.87 -26.51
N ASP A 339 -20.99 0.78 -25.73
CA ASP A 339 -22.25 0.05 -25.40
C ASP A 339 -22.24 -0.81 -24.11
N SER A 340 -23.37 -1.47 -23.82
CA SER A 340 -23.80 -2.21 -22.60
C SER A 340 -22.88 -3.29 -22.01
N HIS A 341 -21.71 -3.55 -22.60
CA HIS A 341 -20.73 -4.53 -22.12
C HIS A 341 -19.73 -3.98 -21.10
N GLN A 342 -19.82 -2.68 -20.77
CA GLN A 342 -18.93 -2.02 -19.82
C GLN A 342 -18.83 -2.76 -18.47
N THR A 343 -19.92 -3.32 -17.95
CA THR A 343 -19.92 -3.99 -16.63
C THR A 343 -19.07 -5.27 -16.63
N ALA A 344 -19.22 -6.14 -17.62
CA ALA A 344 -18.47 -7.41 -17.67
C ALA A 344 -16.96 -7.17 -17.86
N VAL A 345 -16.60 -6.24 -18.74
CA VAL A 345 -15.21 -5.81 -18.98
C VAL A 345 -14.61 -5.17 -17.72
N PHE A 346 -15.43 -4.40 -17.00
CA PHE A 346 -15.00 -3.78 -15.76
C PHE A 346 -14.71 -4.81 -14.67
N ASP A 347 -15.49 -5.87 -14.58
CA ASP A 347 -15.27 -6.92 -13.57
C ASP A 347 -13.96 -7.67 -13.80
N GLU A 348 -13.59 -7.92 -15.06
CA GLU A 348 -12.34 -8.58 -15.46
C GLU A 348 -11.08 -7.69 -15.31
N ALA A 349 -11.24 -6.36 -15.36
CA ALA A 349 -10.12 -5.45 -15.27
C ALA A 349 -9.44 -5.47 -13.89
N VAL A 350 -8.11 -5.42 -13.88
CA VAL A 350 -7.30 -5.41 -12.66
C VAL A 350 -7.36 -4.04 -12.00
N ARG A 351 -7.74 -3.98 -10.72
CA ARG A 351 -7.73 -2.72 -9.97
C ARG A 351 -6.29 -2.35 -9.62
N LEU A 352 -5.88 -1.13 -9.95
CA LEU A 352 -4.64 -0.52 -9.46
C LEU A 352 -4.97 0.68 -8.58
N SER A 353 -4.09 0.98 -7.62
CA SER A 353 -4.29 2.14 -6.75
C SER A 353 -4.21 3.45 -7.52
N ARG A 354 -4.81 4.51 -6.97
CA ARG A 354 -4.65 5.87 -7.53
C ARG A 354 -3.19 6.28 -7.72
N TYR A 355 -2.28 5.83 -6.84
CA TYR A 355 -0.87 6.20 -6.88
C TYR A 355 -0.13 5.50 -8.02
N GLU A 356 -0.35 4.20 -8.19
CA GLU A 356 0.20 3.42 -9.31
C GLU A 356 -0.34 3.94 -10.64
N LEU A 357 -1.63 4.24 -10.70
CA LEU A 357 -2.23 4.85 -11.89
C LEU A 357 -1.61 6.21 -12.19
N GLN A 358 -1.31 7.05 -11.19
CA GLN A 358 -0.69 8.35 -11.42
C GLN A 358 0.76 8.23 -11.91
N SER A 359 1.50 7.19 -11.52
CA SER A 359 2.88 6.98 -11.96
C SER A 359 2.99 6.39 -13.37
N ILE A 360 1.98 5.69 -13.87
CA ILE A 360 1.95 5.21 -15.25
C ILE A 360 1.72 6.37 -16.23
N PRO A 361 2.59 6.60 -17.24
CA PRO A 361 2.35 7.57 -18.31
C PRO A 361 1.00 7.35 -19.01
N THR A 362 0.31 8.43 -19.36
CA THR A 362 -0.99 8.35 -20.04
C THR A 362 -0.78 8.42 -21.55
N GLY A 363 -1.24 7.40 -22.28
CA GLY A 363 -1.21 7.37 -23.74
C GLY A 363 -2.52 7.89 -24.35
N ASP A 364 -2.65 7.71 -25.67
CA ASP A 364 -3.85 8.14 -26.41
C ASP A 364 -5.11 7.38 -25.98
N ILE A 365 -6.26 8.02 -26.16
CA ILE A 365 -7.58 7.42 -25.92
C ILE A 365 -7.84 6.36 -26.98
N ILE A 366 -8.25 5.18 -26.54
CA ILE A 366 -8.63 4.07 -27.41
C ILE A 366 -10.15 3.97 -27.41
N GLN A 367 -10.76 4.20 -28.59
CA GLN A 367 -12.20 4.05 -28.82
C GLN A 367 -12.47 2.68 -29.43
N LEU A 368 -13.35 1.91 -28.82
CA LEU A 368 -13.65 0.54 -29.26
C LEU A 368 -15.15 0.31 -29.31
N ARG A 369 -15.55 -0.57 -30.22
CA ARG A 369 -16.89 -1.16 -30.20
C ARG A 369 -16.93 -2.37 -29.28
N LEU A 370 -15.88 -3.20 -29.29
CA LEU A 370 -15.75 -4.42 -28.49
C LEU A 370 -14.30 -4.56 -27.97
N THR A 371 -14.11 -5.19 -26.81
CA THR A 371 -12.78 -5.40 -26.22
C THR A 371 -11.88 -6.35 -27.02
N GLU A 372 -12.46 -7.26 -27.80
CA GLU A 372 -11.72 -8.17 -28.70
C GLU A 372 -10.88 -7.41 -29.75
N GLU A 373 -11.24 -6.15 -30.05
CA GLU A 373 -10.48 -5.26 -30.94
C GLU A 373 -9.11 -4.86 -30.35
N LEU A 374 -8.92 -4.96 -29.02
CA LEU A 374 -7.64 -4.66 -28.35
C LEU A 374 -6.54 -5.67 -28.69
N GLN A 375 -6.90 -6.94 -28.88
CA GLN A 375 -5.94 -7.99 -29.24
C GLN A 375 -5.47 -7.84 -30.69
N LEU A 376 -6.32 -7.31 -31.58
CA LEU A 376 -6.00 -7.10 -33.00
C LEU A 376 -5.09 -5.90 -33.26
N GLN A 377 -5.01 -4.94 -32.33
CA GLN A 377 -4.08 -3.82 -32.41
C GLN A 377 -2.66 -4.18 -31.95
N GLN A 378 -2.43 -5.39 -31.44
CA GLN A 378 -1.14 -5.81 -30.91
C GLN A 378 -0.24 -6.40 -32.00
N ALA A 379 0.93 -5.77 -32.12
CA ALA A 379 2.19 -6.23 -32.70
C ALA A 379 2.46 -5.94 -34.20
N GLU A 380 3.11 -4.81 -34.44
CA GLU A 380 3.95 -4.58 -35.62
C GLU A 380 5.36 -5.19 -35.47
N LYS A 381 5.82 -5.46 -34.24
CA LYS A 381 7.15 -6.01 -33.93
C LYS A 381 7.08 -7.48 -33.55
N MET A 382 8.00 -8.27 -34.11
CA MET A 382 8.14 -9.69 -33.82
C MET A 382 9.56 -10.02 -33.35
N THR A 383 9.69 -10.94 -32.39
CA THR A 383 10.96 -11.56 -31.99
C THR A 383 10.85 -13.04 -32.25
N ILE A 384 11.78 -13.63 -33.00
CA ILE A 384 11.75 -15.06 -33.40
C ILE A 384 10.41 -15.52 -34.01
N GLY A 385 9.68 -14.62 -34.67
CA GLY A 385 8.36 -14.90 -35.24
C GLY A 385 7.19 -14.83 -34.25
N ILE A 386 7.45 -14.43 -33.01
CA ILE A 386 6.44 -14.22 -31.96
C ILE A 386 6.13 -12.72 -31.84
N PRO A 387 4.84 -12.33 -31.92
CA PRO A 387 4.38 -10.96 -31.70
C PRO A 387 4.74 -10.43 -30.30
N ASP A 388 5.14 -9.17 -30.19
CA ASP A 388 5.36 -8.53 -28.88
C ASP A 388 4.05 -8.48 -28.06
N GLY A 389 4.15 -8.67 -26.74
CA GLY A 389 3.01 -8.82 -25.83
C GLY A 389 2.54 -10.27 -25.63
N SER A 390 2.95 -11.20 -26.50
CA SER A 390 2.53 -12.61 -26.45
C SER A 390 2.96 -13.33 -25.18
N ILE A 391 2.14 -14.30 -24.76
CA ILE A 391 2.45 -15.20 -23.65
C ILE A 391 3.16 -16.45 -24.19
N MET A 392 4.19 -16.86 -23.47
CA MET A 392 5.11 -17.92 -23.86
C MET A 392 5.30 -18.92 -22.73
N THR A 393 5.56 -20.18 -23.07
CA THR A 393 5.94 -21.24 -22.14
C THR A 393 7.01 -22.14 -22.76
N VAL A 394 7.69 -22.94 -21.93
CA VAL A 394 8.57 -24.01 -22.39
C VAL A 394 7.76 -25.27 -22.67
N SER A 395 8.00 -25.92 -23.81
CA SER A 395 7.51 -27.28 -24.09
C SER A 395 8.24 -28.27 -23.17
N SER A 396 7.58 -28.72 -22.10
CA SER A 396 8.12 -29.74 -21.19
C SER A 396 7.00 -30.65 -20.66
N ALA A 397 7.38 -31.85 -20.23
CA ALA A 397 6.47 -32.85 -19.67
C ALA A 397 6.05 -32.56 -18.21
N GLU A 398 6.57 -31.49 -17.60
CA GLU A 398 6.24 -31.10 -16.23
C GLU A 398 4.84 -30.48 -16.13
N ALA A 399 4.16 -30.72 -14.99
CA ALA A 399 2.76 -30.35 -14.78
C ALA A 399 2.51 -28.83 -14.63
N ALA A 400 3.53 -28.05 -14.25
CA ALA A 400 3.43 -26.61 -14.06
C ALA A 400 4.59 -25.87 -14.73
N GLN A 401 4.39 -25.48 -15.99
CA GLN A 401 5.39 -24.74 -16.74
C GLN A 401 5.42 -23.27 -16.34
N PRO A 402 6.61 -22.64 -16.26
CA PRO A 402 6.73 -21.20 -16.05
C PRO A 402 6.18 -20.43 -17.26
N LEU A 403 5.44 -19.35 -16.97
CA LEU A 403 4.90 -18.46 -17.99
C LEU A 403 5.81 -17.23 -18.15
N PHE A 404 5.91 -16.78 -19.40
CA PHE A 404 6.64 -15.56 -19.77
C PHE A 404 5.78 -14.68 -20.66
N GLN A 405 6.01 -13.37 -20.63
CA GLN A 405 5.55 -12.44 -21.65
C GLN A 405 6.74 -11.94 -22.47
N LEU A 406 6.59 -11.87 -23.80
CA LEU A 406 7.53 -11.17 -24.66
C LEU A 406 7.22 -9.66 -24.61
N LYS A 407 8.22 -8.83 -24.29
CA LYS A 407 8.09 -7.37 -24.33
C LYS A 407 9.40 -6.73 -24.73
N ASP A 408 9.37 -5.90 -25.77
CA ASP A 408 10.53 -5.19 -26.30
C ASP A 408 11.73 -6.13 -26.58
N GLY A 409 11.44 -7.32 -27.12
CA GLY A 409 12.46 -8.33 -27.42
C GLY A 409 13.06 -9.03 -26.20
N LYS A 410 12.49 -8.84 -25.01
CA LYS A 410 12.88 -9.53 -23.78
C LYS A 410 11.78 -10.46 -23.31
N ARG A 411 12.16 -11.62 -22.75
CA ARG A 411 11.24 -12.50 -22.02
C ARG A 411 11.12 -12.03 -20.58
N ARG A 412 9.91 -11.86 -20.09
CA ARG A 412 9.61 -11.44 -18.72
C ARG A 412 8.85 -12.55 -18.02
N GLN A 413 9.42 -13.11 -16.97
CA GLN A 413 8.82 -14.24 -16.27
C GLN A 413 7.71 -13.78 -15.32
N PHE A 414 6.55 -14.43 -15.33
CA PHE A 414 5.59 -14.33 -14.22
C PHE A 414 6.17 -15.06 -13.01
N ILE A 415 6.37 -14.36 -11.90
CA ILE A 415 7.13 -14.89 -10.76
C ILE A 415 6.47 -16.13 -10.13
N THR A 416 5.15 -16.25 -10.26
CA THR A 416 4.34 -17.36 -9.77
C THR A 416 3.13 -17.59 -10.69
N PRO A 417 2.51 -18.78 -10.66
CA PRO A 417 1.21 -19.00 -11.30
C PRO A 417 0.13 -18.03 -10.80
N HIS A 418 0.15 -17.72 -9.49
CA HIS A 418 -0.76 -16.75 -8.90
C HIS A 418 -0.64 -15.35 -9.54
N ALA A 419 0.58 -14.90 -9.82
CA ALA A 419 0.78 -13.62 -10.53
C ALA A 419 0.11 -13.63 -11.91
N ALA A 420 0.25 -14.72 -12.66
CA ALA A 420 -0.42 -14.86 -13.96
C ALA A 420 -1.96 -14.89 -13.82
N GLU A 421 -2.49 -15.59 -12.82
CA GLU A 421 -3.93 -15.61 -12.53
C GLU A 421 -4.48 -14.22 -12.18
N CYS A 422 -3.76 -13.45 -11.36
CA CYS A 422 -4.16 -12.08 -11.00
C CYS A 422 -4.23 -11.14 -12.22
N TRP A 423 -3.46 -11.42 -13.27
CA TRP A 423 -3.48 -10.68 -14.54
C TRP A 423 -4.42 -11.31 -15.59
N GLY A 424 -5.21 -12.32 -15.23
CA GLY A 424 -6.16 -12.95 -16.13
C GLY A 424 -5.50 -13.64 -17.33
N ILE A 425 -4.33 -14.24 -17.14
CA ILE A 425 -3.66 -15.01 -18.20
C ILE A 425 -4.38 -16.35 -18.41
N ASP A 426 -5.11 -16.49 -19.53
CA ASP A 426 -5.67 -17.78 -19.98
C ASP A 426 -4.60 -18.60 -20.72
N ARG A 427 -4.63 -19.93 -20.56
CA ARG A 427 -3.65 -20.85 -21.16
C ARG A 427 -3.93 -21.20 -22.63
N LYS A 428 -5.00 -20.68 -23.22
CA LYS A 428 -5.45 -21.07 -24.57
C LYS A 428 -4.62 -20.48 -25.71
N ASP A 429 -3.95 -19.35 -25.49
CA ASP A 429 -3.17 -18.63 -26.51
C ASP A 429 -1.71 -18.45 -26.07
N ILE A 430 -1.06 -19.56 -25.71
CA ILE A 430 0.35 -19.57 -25.29
C ILE A 430 1.22 -20.15 -26.39
N TYR A 431 2.29 -19.42 -26.74
CA TYR A 431 3.33 -19.93 -27.61
C TYR A 431 4.24 -20.90 -26.85
N GLU A 432 4.30 -22.13 -27.32
CA GLU A 432 5.23 -23.12 -26.80
C GLU A 432 6.59 -23.04 -27.52
N LEU A 433 7.67 -22.99 -26.72
CA LEU A 433 9.04 -22.86 -27.20
C LEU A 433 9.91 -23.99 -26.67
N THR A 434 10.96 -24.37 -27.41
CA THR A 434 12.03 -25.18 -26.82
C THR A 434 12.82 -24.36 -25.80
N THR A 435 13.52 -25.05 -24.90
CA THR A 435 14.42 -24.41 -23.92
C THR A 435 15.45 -23.53 -24.61
N GLU A 436 16.04 -23.95 -25.75
CA GLU A 436 17.02 -23.15 -26.49
C GLU A 436 16.38 -21.88 -27.09
N GLN A 437 15.18 -22.00 -27.67
CA GLN A 437 14.48 -20.85 -28.23
C GLN A 437 14.18 -19.82 -27.15
N LEU A 438 13.65 -20.25 -26.00
CA LEU A 438 13.37 -19.33 -24.90
C LEU A 438 14.67 -18.69 -24.37
N GLN A 439 15.75 -19.46 -24.22
CA GLN A 439 17.06 -18.96 -23.75
C GLN A 439 17.72 -17.98 -24.72
N SER A 440 17.39 -18.04 -26.01
CA SER A 440 17.87 -17.06 -26.99
C SER A 440 17.27 -15.66 -26.79
N ILE A 441 16.15 -15.55 -26.08
CA ILE A 441 15.51 -14.26 -25.77
C ILE A 441 16.10 -13.71 -24.46
N PRO A 442 16.67 -12.50 -24.45
CA PRO A 442 17.21 -11.89 -23.23
C PRO A 442 16.15 -11.78 -22.12
N LEU A 443 16.56 -12.00 -20.87
CA LEU A 443 15.69 -11.83 -19.71
C LEU A 443 15.42 -10.33 -19.45
N GLY A 444 14.18 -9.99 -19.15
CA GLY A 444 13.77 -8.65 -18.69
C GLY A 444 13.28 -8.67 -17.25
N LEU A 445 12.76 -7.53 -16.79
CA LEU A 445 12.15 -7.43 -15.46
C LEU A 445 11.03 -8.46 -15.29
N PRO A 446 10.95 -9.12 -14.11
CA PRO A 446 9.89 -10.08 -13.86
C PRO A 446 8.51 -9.40 -13.85
N ILE A 447 7.47 -10.22 -13.90
CA ILE A 447 6.07 -9.82 -13.77
C ILE A 447 5.55 -10.29 -12.41
N ILE A 448 5.16 -9.33 -11.57
CA ILE A 448 4.66 -9.57 -10.21
C ILE A 448 3.13 -9.48 -10.15
N ALA A 449 2.53 -10.09 -9.13
CA ALA A 449 1.11 -9.90 -8.85
C ALA A 449 0.85 -8.44 -8.39
N PRO A 450 -0.26 -7.81 -8.81
CA PRO A 450 -0.69 -6.52 -8.28
C PRO A 450 -1.18 -6.70 -6.83
N PRO A 451 -1.14 -5.64 -5.99
CA PRO A 451 -1.77 -5.69 -4.68
C PRO A 451 -3.30 -5.82 -4.81
N ILE A 452 -3.92 -6.61 -3.92
CA ILE A 452 -5.39 -6.65 -3.83
C ILE A 452 -5.86 -5.42 -3.04
N LEU A 453 -6.78 -4.64 -3.62
CA LEU A 453 -7.37 -3.44 -3.00
C LEU A 453 -8.88 -3.63 -2.86
N LEU A 454 -9.33 -3.91 -1.65
CA LEU A 454 -10.73 -4.18 -1.30
C LEU A 454 -11.50 -2.89 -1.03
N SER A 455 -10.86 -1.89 -0.42
CA SER A 455 -11.49 -0.58 -0.19
C SER A 455 -11.93 0.04 -1.52
N PRO A 456 -13.20 0.45 -1.66
CA PRO A 456 -13.69 1.09 -2.88
C PRO A 456 -13.11 2.49 -3.08
N LEU A 457 -12.37 3.02 -2.11
CA LEU A 457 -11.79 4.37 -2.16
C LEU A 457 -10.34 4.39 -2.66
N LEU A 458 -9.66 3.25 -2.73
CA LEU A 458 -8.23 3.14 -3.07
C LEU A 458 -7.93 3.15 -4.58
#